data_AF-A0A5C7XY78-F1
#
_entry.id   AF-A0A5C7XY78-F1
#
_cell.length_a   1.000
_cell.length_b   1.000
_cell.length_c   1.000
_cell.angle_alpha   90.00
_cell.angle_beta   90.00
_cell.angle_gamma   90.00
#
_symmetry.space_group_name_H-M   'P 1'
#
loop_
_entity.id
_entity.type
_entity.pdbx_description
1 polymer ?
#
loop_
_entity_poly.entity_id
_entity_poly.type
_entity_poly.pdbx_seq_one_letter_code
_entity_poly.pdbx_strand_id
1 'polypeptide(L)' 'MRPADRAWLTLGAGVTAWDLCSRETLSAAADRYHRRQPWLTRGVIIYLAAHLLGWWPARGDPLRRLTTRTRPRP' A
#
# COMPACT_ATOMS: atom_id res chain seq x y z
N MET A 1 -1.62 -17.93 12.59
CA MET A 1 -1.44 -16.92 11.52
C MET A 1 -0.27 -16.03 11.89
N ARG A 2 0.64 -15.77 10.95
CA ARG A 2 1.78 -14.86 11.16
C ARG A 2 1.28 -13.42 11.28
N PRO A 3 2.04 -12.50 11.92
CA PRO A 3 1.66 -11.09 12.00
C PRO A 3 1.37 -10.45 10.64
N ALA A 4 2.11 -10.83 9.60
CA ALA A 4 1.89 -10.35 8.23
C ALA A 4 0.54 -10.81 7.66
N ASP A 5 0.12 -12.05 7.92
CA ASP A 5 -1.19 -12.57 7.48
C ASP A 5 -2.33 -11.76 8.09
N ARG A 6 -2.21 -11.39 9.37
CA ARG A 6 -3.18 -10.55 10.06
C ARG A 6 -3.24 -9.15 9.46
N ALA A 7 -2.09 -8.56 9.12
CA ALA A 7 -2.03 -7.25 8.48
C ALA A 7 -2.76 -7.24 7.13
N TRP A 8 -2.56 -8.28 6.31
CA TRP A 8 -3.27 -8.45 5.05
C TRP A 8 -4.78 -8.59 5.24
N LEU A 9 -5.23 -9.40 6.21
CA LEU A 9 -6.65 -9.51 6.52
C LEU A 9 -7.25 -8.19 6.97
N THR A 10 -6.55 -7.43 7.82
CA THR A 10 -7.01 -6.12 8.28
C THR A 10 -7.12 -5.12 7.13
N LEU A 11 -6.15 -5.11 6.20
CA LEU A 11 -6.21 -4.27 5.01
C LEU A 11 -7.43 -4.63 4.14
N GLY A 12 -7.62 -5.92 3.83
CA GLY A 12 -8.76 -6.39 3.05
C GLY A 12 -10.10 -6.02 3.70
N ALA A 13 -10.25 -6.31 4.99
CA ALA A 13 -11.46 -5.98 5.75
C ALA A 13 -11.72 -4.47 5.79
N GLY A 14 -10.69 -3.64 5.96
CA GLY A 14 -10.80 -2.19 5.95
C GLY A 14 -11.28 -1.64 4.61
N VAL A 15 -10.72 -2.15 3.50
CA VAL A 15 -11.16 -1.79 2.14
C VAL A 15 -12.62 -2.19 1.93
N THR A 16 -13.00 -3.42 2.28
CA THR A 16 -14.37 -3.91 2.13
C THR A 16 -15.35 -3.11 2.97
N ALA A 17 -15.04 -2.86 4.24
CA ALA A 17 -15.90 -2.07 5.12
C ALA A 17 -16.09 -0.64 4.60
N TRP A 18 -15.01 -0.02 4.10
CA TRP A 18 -15.10 1.31 3.51
C TRP A 18 -16.00 1.33 2.28
N ASP A 19 -15.80 0.40 1.35
CA ASP A 19 -16.58 0.34 0.10
C ASP A 19 -18.07 0.04 0.35
N LEU A 20 -18.42 -0.64 1.44
CA LEU A 20 -19.81 -0.91 1.82
C LEU A 20 -20.48 0.25 2.58
N CYS A 21 -19.73 1.01 3.37
CA CYS A 21 -20.29 2.03 4.25
C CYS A 21 -20.14 3.47 3.73
N SER A 22 -19.24 3.72 2.78
CA SER A 22 -18.99 5.04 2.22
C SER A 22 -19.88 5.33 1.00
N ARG A 23 -20.18 6.61 0.78
CA ARG A 23 -20.84 7.07 -0.47
C ARG A 23 -19.90 7.03 -1.68
N GLU A 24 -18.60 6.99 -1.44
CA GLU A 24 -17.57 6.83 -2.46
C GLU A 24 -16.66 5.66 -2.10
N THR A 25 -16.54 4.71 -3.03
CA THR A 25 -15.64 3.56 -2.90
C THR A 25 -14.18 3.99 -3.08
N LEU A 26 -13.26 3.25 -2.47
CA LEU A 26 -11.83 3.45 -2.66
C LEU A 26 -11.42 3.30 -4.12
N SER A 27 -12.10 2.40 -4.86
CA SER A 27 -11.88 2.23 -6.29
C SER A 27 -12.30 3.47 -7.09
N ALA A 28 -13.44 4.08 -6.78
CA ALA A 28 -13.89 5.32 -7.42
C ALA A 28 -12.98 6.52 -7.06
N ALA A 29 -12.57 6.61 -5.80
CA ALA A 29 -11.62 7.62 -5.36
C ALA A 29 -10.26 7.48 -6.07
N ALA A 30 -9.77 6.24 -6.20
CA ALA A 30 -8.52 5.94 -6.92
C ALA A 30 -8.61 6.34 -8.40
N ASP A 31 -9.73 6.04 -9.07
CA ASP A 31 -9.99 6.44 -10.45
C ASP A 31 -10.02 7.98 -10.59
N ARG A 32 -10.67 8.68 -9.67
CA ARG A 32 -10.63 10.16 -9.62
C ARG A 32 -9.22 10.70 -9.45
N TYR A 33 -8.40 10.11 -8.57
CA TYR A 33 -7.01 10.51 -8.40
C TYR A 33 -6.19 10.25 -9.66
N HIS A 34 -6.43 9.10 -10.33
CA HIS A 34 -5.78 8.78 -11.60
C HIS A 34 -6.12 9.80 -12.68
N ARG A 35 -7.38 10.25 -12.78
CA ARG A 35 -7.76 11.30 -13.73
C ARG A 35 -7.14 12.64 -13.41
N ARG A 36 -7.04 13.01 -12.13
CA ARG A 36 -6.52 14.32 -11.70
C ARG A 36 -4.99 14.41 -11.75
N GLN A 37 -4.29 13.35 -11.37
CA GLN A 37 -2.83 13.30 -11.29
C GLN A 37 -2.30 11.92 -11.76
N PRO A 38 -2.44 11.58 -13.06
CA PRO A 38 -2.19 10.23 -13.56
C PRO A 38 -0.78 9.73 -13.28
N TRP A 39 0.22 10.57 -13.48
CA TRP A 39 1.63 10.21 -13.26
C TRP A 39 1.95 9.95 -11.79
N LEU A 40 1.40 10.77 -10.88
CA LEU A 40 1.59 10.58 -9.45
C LEU A 40 0.92 9.28 -8.97
N THR A 41 -0.34 9.06 -9.35
CA THR A 41 -1.08 7.85 -8.98
C THR A 41 -0.42 6.59 -9.52
N ARG A 42 -0.01 6.58 -10.79
CA ARG A 42 0.74 5.47 -11.40
C ARG A 42 2.06 5.22 -10.69
N GLY A 43 2.82 6.29 -10.39
CA GLY A 43 4.09 6.20 -9.68
C GLY A 43 3.94 5.55 -8.31
N VAL A 44 2.95 5.98 -7.52
CA VAL A 44 2.65 5.40 -6.20
C VAL A 44 2.26 3.93 -6.31
N ILE A 45 1.36 3.57 -7.24
CA ILE A 45 0.93 2.18 -7.43
C ILE A 45 2.10 1.28 -7.85
N ILE A 46 2.88 1.70 -8.85
CA ILE A 46 4.05 0.95 -9.32
C ILE A 46 5.07 0.78 -8.19
N TYR A 47 5.33 1.84 -7.43
CA TYR A 47 6.25 1.77 -6.29
C TYR A 47 5.78 0.78 -5.23
N LEU A 48 4.51 0.85 -4.82
CA LEU A 48 3.96 -0.08 -3.82
C LEU A 48 3.93 -1.52 -4.33
N ALA A 49 3.56 -1.75 -5.59
CA ALA A 49 3.60 -3.07 -6.22
C ALA A 49 5.03 -3.63 -6.23
N ALA A 50 6.01 -2.84 -6.68
CA ALA A 50 7.41 -3.23 -6.69
C ALA A 50 7.97 -3.51 -5.28
N HIS A 51 7.58 -2.70 -4.28
CA HIS A 51 7.94 -2.91 -2.88
C HIS A 51 7.40 -4.25 -2.36
N LEU A 52 6.11 -4.52 -2.56
CA LEU A 52 5.44 -5.73 -2.09
C LEU A 52 5.93 -6.99 -2.79
N LEU A 53 6.24 -6.89 -4.09
CA LEU A 53 6.81 -7.99 -4.89
C LEU A 53 8.31 -8.19 -4.65
N GLY A 54 8.96 -7.33 -3.84
CA GLY A 54 10.38 -7.42 -3.57
C GLY A 54 11.27 -7.12 -4.78
N TRP A 55 10.74 -6.45 -5.80
CA TRP A 55 11.47 -6.09 -7.03
C TRP A 55 12.52 -5.01 -6.78
N TRP A 56 12.35 -4.21 -5.72
CA TRP A 56 13.30 -3.15 -5.42
C TRP A 56 14.49 -3.68 -4.60
N PRO A 57 15.75 -3.43 -5.03
CA PRO A 57 16.92 -3.81 -4.25
C PRO A 57 16.90 -3.10 -2.89
N ALA A 58 17.26 -3.80 -1.81
CA ALA A 58 17.12 -3.34 -0.42
C ALA A 58 17.67 -1.92 -0.13
N ARG A 59 18.63 -1.45 -0.92
CA ARG A 59 19.25 -0.13 -0.78
C ARG A 59 18.38 0.99 -1.33
N GLY A 60 17.51 0.75 -2.29
CA GLY A 60 16.75 1.82 -2.93
C GLY A 60 15.32 1.98 -2.43
N ASP A 61 14.87 1.16 -1.48
CA ASP A 61 13.49 1.11 -1.01
C ASP A 61 13.28 1.98 0.25
N PRO A 62 12.63 3.17 0.14
CA PRO A 62 12.42 4.06 1.28
C PRO A 62 11.58 3.41 2.40
N LEU A 63 10.52 2.66 2.06
CA LEU A 63 9.66 1.99 3.05
C LEU A 63 10.45 0.96 3.86
N ARG A 64 11.35 0.22 3.20
CA ARG A 64 12.24 -0.73 3.88
C ARG A 64 13.29 -0.03 4.74
N ARG A 65 13.80 1.13 4.32
CA ARG A 65 14.70 1.95 5.15
C ARG A 65 13.98 2.50 6.40
N LEU A 66 12.74 2.95 6.27
CA LEU A 66 11.96 3.47 7.41
C LEU A 66 11.63 2.37 8.44
N THR A 67 11.28 1.18 7.96
CA THR A 67 10.91 0.05 8.83
C THR A 67 12.10 -0.66 9.47
N THR A 68 13.28 -0.65 8.84
CA THR A 68 14.52 -1.18 9.44
C THR A 68 15.14 -0.23 10.46
N ARG A 69 14.91 1.08 10.34
CA ARG A 69 15.39 2.08 11.31
C ARG A 69 14.65 2.03 12.65
N THR A 70 13.42 1.51 12.66
CA THR A 70 12.54 1.45 13.84
C THR A 70 12.43 0.07 14.47
N ARG A 71 13.00 -0.98 13.85
CA ARG A 71 13.11 -2.31 14.48
C ARG A 71 14.42 -2.41 15.28
N PRO A 72 14.38 -2.75 16.57
CA PRO A 72 15.58 -3.19 17.28
C PRO A 72 16.17 -4.39 16.53
N ARG A 73 17.49 -4.42 16.37
CA ARG A 73 18.16 -5.64 15.87
C ARG A 73 17.86 -6.79 16.85
N PRO A 74 17.58 -8.01 16.35
CA PRO A 74 17.52 -9.18 17.20
C PRO A 74 18.87 -9.46 17.86
#